data_AF-A0A453KFD4-F1
#
_entry.id   AF-A0A453KFD4-F1
#
_cell.length_a   1.000
_cell.length_b   1.000
_cell.length_c   1.000
_cell.angle_alpha   90.00
_cell.angle_beta   90.00
_cell.angle_gamma   90.00
#
_symmetry.space_group_name_H-M   'P 1'
#
loop_
_entity.id
_entity.type
_entity.pdbx_description
1 polymer ?
#
loop_
_entity_poly.entity_id
_entity_poly.type
_entity_poly.pdbx_seq_one_letter_code
_entity_poly.pdbx_strand_id
1 'polypeptide(L)'
;RRKEMRRGIDLATTLERIEKNFVITDPRLPDNPIIFASDSFLQLTEYSREEILGRNCRFLQGPETDRDTVRKIRDAIDNQTEVTVQLINYTKSGKKFWNLFHLQPMRDQKGDVQYFIGVQLDGTEHVRDAAEKEGVMLIKKTAENIDEAAKELPDANLRLEDLWANHSKVVLPKPHMKDSASWRAIQKVCEGGENIDLKHFRPVKPLGSGDTGSVHLVELLNTGEYFAMKAMDKSVMLNRNKVHRATAERQILDMLDHPFLPTLYASFQTKTHICLITDYYPGGELFLLLDRQPLKVLREDAVRFYAAEVVIALEYLHCQGIIYRDLKPENILLHRDGHISLTDFDLSCLTSCRPQVFLPEEGNKKSRRKSRSSPIFFAEPMRASNSFVGTEEYIAPEIITGAGHTSAVDWWALGDSSV
;
A
#
# COMPACT_ATOMS: atom_id res chain seq x y z
N ARG A 1 -23.37 -5.15 24.15
CA ARG A 1 -23.51 -3.73 23.76
C ARG A 1 -22.73 -3.55 22.46
N ARG A 2 -23.43 -3.44 21.32
CA ARG A 2 -22.89 -3.50 19.95
C ARG A 2 -21.89 -2.36 19.72
N LYS A 3 -20.61 -2.68 19.48
CA LYS A 3 -19.62 -1.76 18.89
C LYS A 3 -19.74 -1.97 17.38
N GLU A 4 -20.42 -1.04 16.71
CA GLU A 4 -20.59 -1.05 15.26
C GLU A 4 -19.23 -0.94 14.55
N MET A 5 -19.13 -1.71 13.46
CA MET A 5 -17.99 -1.87 12.57
C MET A 5 -17.49 -0.52 12.07
N ARG A 6 -16.23 -0.22 12.39
CA ARG A 6 -15.51 0.98 11.94
C ARG A 6 -14.89 0.67 10.58
N ARG A 7 -15.51 1.19 9.51
CA ARG A 7 -14.92 1.28 8.18
C ARG A 7 -14.40 2.70 8.04
N GLY A 8 -13.08 2.87 8.06
CA GLY A 8 -12.48 4.18 7.82
C GLY A 8 -11.17 3.94 7.13
N ILE A 9 -11.23 3.67 5.82
CA ILE A 9 -10.15 3.06 5.02
C ILE A 9 -8.82 3.81 5.20
N ASP A 10 -7.76 3.06 5.54
CA ASP A 10 -6.35 3.46 5.56
C ASP A 10 -5.82 3.60 4.12
N LEU A 11 -6.57 4.38 3.35
CA LEU A 11 -6.12 5.12 2.18
C LEU A 11 -5.46 6.45 2.55
N ALA A 12 -5.31 6.67 3.85
CA ALA A 12 -4.80 7.83 4.53
C ALA A 12 -3.68 8.52 3.74
N THR A 13 -2.55 7.89 3.44
CA THR A 13 -1.40 8.68 3.00
C THR A 13 -1.42 9.22 1.56
N THR A 14 -2.09 8.58 0.60
CA THR A 14 -2.21 9.11 -0.78
C THR A 14 -3.35 10.12 -0.91
N LEU A 15 -4.49 9.84 -0.25
CA LEU A 15 -5.67 10.69 -0.32
C LEU A 15 -5.60 11.88 0.65
N GLU A 16 -4.96 11.75 1.82
CA GLU A 16 -4.81 12.87 2.80
C GLU A 16 -3.93 14.01 2.26
N ARG A 17 -3.10 13.75 1.25
CA ARG A 17 -2.25 14.75 0.59
C ARG A 17 -2.95 15.58 -0.47
N ILE A 18 -4.13 15.15 -0.90
CA ILE A 18 -4.94 15.96 -1.77
C ILE A 18 -5.55 17.05 -0.87
N GLU A 19 -4.89 18.21 -0.85
CA GLU A 19 -5.32 19.43 -0.13
C GLU A 19 -6.56 20.05 -0.79
N LYS A 20 -7.62 19.26 -0.90
CA LYS A 20 -8.93 19.62 -1.45
C LYS A 20 -9.99 19.00 -0.57
N ASN A 21 -11.17 19.60 -0.55
CA ASN A 21 -12.28 19.07 0.23
C ASN A 21 -12.94 17.97 -0.60
N PHE A 22 -12.82 16.74 -0.14
CA PHE A 22 -13.54 15.62 -0.73
C PHE A 22 -13.84 14.51 0.27
N VAL A 23 -14.81 13.68 -0.11
CA VAL A 23 -15.24 12.47 0.57
C VAL A 23 -15.42 11.33 -0.43
N ILE A 24 -15.23 10.10 0.03
CA ILE A 24 -15.57 8.89 -0.73
C ILE A 24 -16.70 8.17 -0.02
N THR A 25 -17.70 7.71 -0.76
CA THR A 25 -18.87 6.99 -0.23
C THR A 25 -19.03 5.62 -0.88
N ASP A 26 -19.65 4.67 -0.16
CA ASP A 26 -19.89 3.30 -0.63
C ASP A 26 -21.38 3.08 -0.91
N PRO A 27 -21.81 3.10 -2.20
CA PRO A 27 -23.23 3.00 -2.55
C PRO A 27 -23.84 1.63 -2.30
N ARG A 28 -23.03 0.60 -2.01
CA ARG A 28 -23.53 -0.75 -1.68
C ARG A 28 -23.92 -0.88 -0.22
N LEU A 29 -23.48 0.04 0.64
CA LEU A 29 -23.92 0.06 2.02
C LEU A 29 -25.24 0.83 2.16
N PRO A 30 -26.09 0.43 3.13
CA PRO A 30 -27.32 1.16 3.40
C PRO A 30 -27.02 2.65 3.59
N ASP A 31 -27.78 3.49 2.88
CA ASP A 31 -27.72 4.95 2.97
C ASP A 31 -26.50 5.64 2.29
N ASN A 32 -25.70 4.91 1.51
CA ASN A 32 -24.49 5.43 0.82
C ASN A 32 -23.60 6.28 1.76
N PRO A 33 -23.04 5.67 2.83
CA PRO A 33 -22.30 6.37 3.85
C PRO A 33 -20.90 6.76 3.39
N ILE A 34 -20.34 7.79 4.03
CA ILE A 34 -18.95 8.21 3.88
C ILE A 34 -18.02 7.15 4.48
N ILE A 35 -17.04 6.69 3.69
CA ILE A 35 -16.01 5.75 4.10
C ILE A 35 -14.62 6.38 4.22
N PHE A 36 -14.45 7.58 3.62
CA PHE A 36 -13.24 8.38 3.71
C PHE A 36 -13.57 9.87 3.61
N ALA A 37 -12.85 10.70 4.35
CA ALA A 37 -12.93 12.15 4.27
C ALA A 37 -11.54 12.78 4.46
N SER A 38 -11.20 13.71 3.56
CA SER A 38 -9.98 14.52 3.61
C SER A 38 -9.94 15.46 4.81
N ASP A 39 -8.73 15.82 5.28
CA ASP A 39 -8.57 16.77 6.38
C ASP A 39 -9.11 18.16 6.03
N SER A 40 -8.93 18.62 4.78
CA SER A 40 -9.52 19.88 4.32
C SER A 40 -11.05 19.87 4.42
N PHE A 41 -11.69 18.74 4.12
CA PHE A 41 -13.15 18.60 4.32
C PHE A 41 -13.54 18.70 5.79
N LEU A 42 -12.79 18.08 6.70
CA LEU A 42 -13.06 18.18 8.14
C LEU A 42 -12.90 19.62 8.65
N GLN A 43 -11.84 20.31 8.21
CA GLN A 43 -11.59 21.71 8.55
C GLN A 43 -12.69 22.63 8.01
N LEU A 44 -13.10 22.46 6.75
CA LEU A 44 -14.15 23.25 6.12
C LEU A 44 -15.49 23.08 6.84
N THR A 45 -15.84 21.84 7.18
CA THR A 45 -17.17 21.50 7.71
C THR A 45 -17.26 21.57 9.23
N GLU A 46 -16.12 21.70 9.91
CA GLU A 46 -15.97 21.73 11.38
C GLU A 46 -16.43 20.44 12.09
N TYR A 47 -16.69 19.37 11.33
CA TYR A 47 -16.98 18.05 11.89
C TYR A 47 -15.70 17.26 12.08
N SER A 48 -15.65 16.46 13.15
CA SER A 48 -14.58 15.49 13.32
C SER A 48 -14.81 14.27 12.43
N ARG A 49 -13.72 13.55 12.12
CA ARG A 49 -13.76 12.31 11.33
C ARG A 49 -14.71 11.29 11.95
N GLU A 50 -14.71 11.15 13.27
CA GLU A 50 -15.55 10.23 14.04
C GLU A 50 -17.04 10.55 13.92
N GLU A 51 -17.39 11.81 13.66
CA GLU A 51 -18.78 12.27 13.58
C GLU A 51 -19.41 12.02 12.20
N ILE A 52 -18.60 11.81 11.16
CA ILE A 52 -19.06 11.76 9.76
C ILE A 52 -18.85 10.40 9.09
N LEU A 53 -17.85 9.63 9.49
CA LEU A 53 -17.63 8.29 8.93
C LEU A 53 -18.83 7.38 9.23
N GLY A 54 -19.28 6.63 8.23
CA GLY A 54 -20.48 5.80 8.34
C GLY A 54 -21.81 6.54 8.19
N ARG A 55 -21.80 7.86 7.90
CA ARG A 55 -23.02 8.65 7.70
C ARG A 55 -23.12 9.16 6.26
N ASN A 56 -24.34 9.42 5.83
CA ASN A 56 -24.58 10.13 4.59
C ASN A 56 -24.25 11.63 4.72
N CYS A 57 -23.68 12.23 3.68
CA CYS A 57 -23.22 13.63 3.65
C CYS A 57 -24.34 14.69 3.78
N ARG A 58 -25.62 14.28 3.84
CA ARG A 58 -26.76 15.20 4.04
C ARG A 58 -26.74 16.00 5.34
N PHE A 59 -25.85 15.70 6.30
CA PHE A 59 -25.71 16.49 7.52
C PHE A 59 -25.26 17.94 7.26
N LEU A 60 -24.69 18.22 6.07
CA LEU A 60 -24.35 19.58 5.64
C LEU A 60 -25.57 20.38 5.13
N GLN A 61 -26.75 19.76 4.97
CA GLN A 61 -27.95 20.43 4.48
C GLN A 61 -28.65 21.19 5.62
N GLY A 62 -29.23 22.35 5.31
CA GLY A 62 -29.98 23.16 6.27
C GLY A 62 -31.20 23.85 5.64
N PRO A 63 -31.76 24.88 6.31
CA PRO A 63 -33.04 25.48 5.92
C PRO A 63 -33.08 26.07 4.51
N GLU A 64 -31.97 26.66 4.04
CA GLU A 64 -31.88 27.30 2.72
C GLU A 64 -31.24 26.39 1.66
N THR A 65 -30.98 25.12 1.99
CA THR A 65 -30.48 24.17 0.99
C THR A 65 -31.57 23.84 -0.01
N ASP A 66 -31.35 24.21 -1.27
CA ASP A 66 -32.31 23.95 -2.35
C ASP A 66 -32.58 22.44 -2.53
N ARG A 67 -33.86 22.08 -2.38
CA ARG A 67 -34.33 20.70 -2.49
C ARG A 67 -34.31 20.18 -3.92
N ASP A 68 -34.40 21.05 -4.91
CA ASP A 68 -34.39 20.66 -6.32
C ASP A 68 -32.97 20.25 -6.73
N THR A 69 -31.97 21.01 -6.29
CA THR A 69 -30.55 20.66 -6.43
C THR A 69 -30.21 19.36 -5.70
N VAL A 70 -30.72 19.13 -4.48
CA VAL A 70 -30.54 17.85 -3.78
C VAL A 70 -31.16 16.67 -4.53
N ARG A 71 -32.30 16.87 -5.21
CA ARG A 71 -32.89 15.82 -6.06
C ARG A 71 -31.98 15.47 -7.24
N LYS A 72 -31.36 16.46 -7.90
CA LYS A 72 -30.38 16.18 -8.98
C LYS A 72 -29.21 15.32 -8.51
N ILE A 73 -28.72 15.54 -7.28
CA ILE A 73 -27.66 14.70 -6.69
C ILE A 73 -28.17 13.27 -6.48
N ARG A 74 -29.38 13.11 -5.96
CA ARG A 74 -29.98 11.78 -5.78
C ARG A 74 -30.18 11.05 -7.10
N ASP A 75 -30.73 11.74 -8.11
CA ASP A 75 -30.93 11.16 -9.44
C ASP A 75 -29.59 10.74 -10.06
N ALA A 76 -28.51 11.49 -9.84
CA ALA A 76 -27.18 11.13 -10.30
C ALA A 76 -26.63 9.87 -9.62
N ILE A 77 -26.85 9.70 -8.31
CA ILE A 77 -26.50 8.49 -7.56
C ILE A 77 -27.29 7.29 -8.08
N ASP A 78 -28.60 7.43 -8.22
CA ASP A 78 -29.50 6.36 -8.66
C ASP A 78 -29.20 5.90 -10.09
N ASN A 79 -28.83 6.83 -10.97
CA ASN A 79 -28.48 6.54 -12.37
C ASN A 79 -26.98 6.29 -12.59
N GLN A 80 -26.14 6.34 -11.54
CA GLN A 80 -24.68 6.16 -11.63
C GLN A 80 -24.01 7.11 -12.63
N THR A 81 -24.39 8.39 -12.59
CA THR A 81 -23.87 9.45 -13.47
C THR A 81 -23.10 10.50 -12.68
N GLU A 82 -22.23 11.25 -13.37
CA GLU A 82 -21.60 12.42 -12.77
C GLU A 82 -22.58 13.59 -12.68
N VAL A 83 -22.41 14.44 -11.67
CA VAL A 83 -23.19 15.69 -11.55
C VAL A 83 -22.36 16.78 -10.91
N THR A 84 -22.55 18.02 -11.39
CA THR A 84 -21.96 19.21 -10.78
C THR A 84 -23.06 20.19 -10.44
N VAL A 85 -23.13 20.63 -9.19
CA VAL A 85 -24.16 21.55 -8.70
C VAL A 85 -23.60 22.53 -7.70
N GLN A 86 -24.29 23.65 -7.52
CA GLN A 86 -24.00 24.59 -6.47
C GLN A 86 -25.16 24.65 -5.49
N LEU A 87 -24.88 24.50 -4.19
CA LEU A 87 -25.89 24.50 -3.14
C LEU A 87 -25.38 25.14 -1.85
N ILE A 88 -26.31 25.60 -1.04
CA ILE A 88 -26.00 26.11 0.31
C ILE A 88 -25.79 24.93 1.25
N ASN A 89 -24.65 24.92 1.94
CA ASN A 89 -24.33 23.99 3.00
C ASN A 89 -24.01 24.73 4.31
N TYR A 90 -24.01 23.99 5.41
CA TYR A 90 -23.80 24.50 6.76
C TYR A 90 -22.69 23.71 7.44
N THR A 91 -21.79 24.41 8.13
CA THR A 91 -20.79 23.81 9.01
C THR A 91 -21.43 23.32 10.31
N LYS A 92 -20.67 22.61 11.15
CA LYS A 92 -21.11 22.15 12.47
C LYS A 92 -21.59 23.28 13.37
N SER A 93 -20.94 24.46 13.34
CA SER A 93 -21.38 25.64 14.10
C SER A 93 -22.62 26.34 13.51
N GLY A 94 -23.11 25.88 12.35
CA GLY A 94 -24.24 26.48 11.65
C GLY A 94 -23.85 27.62 10.70
N LYS A 95 -22.55 27.82 10.43
CA LYS A 95 -22.10 28.81 9.46
C LYS A 95 -22.51 28.39 8.05
N LYS A 96 -23.15 29.31 7.34
CA LYS A 96 -23.56 29.14 5.94
C LYS A 96 -22.38 29.32 5.00
N PHE A 97 -22.27 28.46 3.99
CA PHE A 97 -21.32 28.62 2.88
C PHE A 97 -21.90 28.09 1.56
N TRP A 98 -21.43 28.63 0.44
CA TRP A 98 -21.76 28.12 -0.89
C TRP A 98 -20.82 26.98 -1.24
N ASN A 99 -21.39 25.81 -1.53
CA ASN A 99 -20.63 24.64 -1.93
C ASN A 99 -20.83 24.40 -3.42
N LEU A 100 -19.75 24.52 -4.21
CA LEU A 100 -19.70 23.96 -5.55
C LEU A 100 -19.30 22.49 -5.43
N PHE A 101 -20.29 21.62 -5.61
CA PHE A 101 -20.19 20.18 -5.39
C PHE A 101 -20.13 19.41 -6.71
N HIS A 102 -19.15 18.53 -6.83
CA HIS A 102 -19.04 17.58 -7.93
C HIS A 102 -19.08 16.15 -7.39
N LEU A 103 -19.93 15.32 -7.98
CA LEU A 103 -20.04 13.89 -7.70
C LEU A 103 -19.65 13.12 -8.96
N GLN A 104 -18.77 12.13 -8.81
CA GLN A 104 -18.47 11.17 -9.89
C GLN A 104 -18.52 9.71 -9.38
N PRO A 105 -19.00 8.77 -10.21
CA PRO A 105 -18.90 7.35 -9.93
C PRO A 105 -17.49 6.83 -10.27
N MET A 106 -16.87 6.14 -9.32
CA MET A 106 -15.63 5.38 -9.54
C MET A 106 -16.00 3.95 -9.93
N ARG A 107 -15.47 3.47 -11.06
CA ARG A 107 -15.81 2.17 -11.65
C ARG A 107 -14.65 1.19 -11.61
N ASP A 108 -14.96 -0.09 -11.48
CA ASP A 108 -13.98 -1.17 -11.60
C ASP A 108 -13.60 -1.46 -13.06
N GLN A 109 -12.72 -2.44 -13.27
CA GLN A 109 -12.29 -2.88 -14.60
C GLN A 109 -13.43 -3.52 -15.43
N LYS A 110 -14.53 -3.93 -14.79
CA LYS A 110 -15.72 -4.51 -15.43
C LYS A 110 -16.77 -3.44 -15.76
N GLY A 111 -16.57 -2.21 -15.29
CA GLY A 111 -17.47 -1.08 -15.49
C GLY A 111 -18.50 -0.88 -14.38
N ASP A 112 -18.46 -1.69 -13.31
CA ASP A 112 -19.38 -1.60 -12.18
C ASP A 112 -18.96 -0.49 -11.21
N VAL A 113 -19.93 0.28 -10.68
CA VAL A 113 -19.62 1.36 -9.71
C VAL A 113 -19.20 0.76 -8.37
N GLN A 114 -17.97 1.06 -7.96
CA GLN A 114 -17.44 0.69 -6.66
C GLN A 114 -17.70 1.76 -5.62
N TYR A 115 -17.45 3.03 -5.94
CA TYR A 115 -17.54 4.12 -4.98
C TYR A 115 -18.06 5.39 -5.65
N PHE A 116 -18.45 6.37 -4.84
CA PHE A 116 -18.66 7.73 -5.33
C PHE A 116 -17.64 8.67 -4.70
N ILE A 117 -17.07 9.55 -5.52
CA ILE A 117 -16.17 10.61 -5.09
C ILE A 117 -16.97 11.91 -5.11
N GLY A 118 -17.06 12.58 -3.96
CA GLY A 118 -17.69 13.87 -3.82
C GLY A 118 -16.65 14.94 -3.48
N VAL A 119 -16.42 15.88 -4.39
CA VAL A 119 -15.49 17.01 -4.23
C VAL A 119 -16.28 18.29 -3.93
N GLN A 120 -15.84 19.04 -2.94
CA GLN A 120 -16.45 20.30 -2.51
C GLN A 120 -15.47 21.46 -2.69
N LEU A 121 -15.96 22.58 -3.19
CA LEU A 121 -15.24 23.84 -3.22
C LEU A 121 -16.05 24.91 -2.51
N ASP A 122 -15.46 25.49 -1.48
CA ASP A 122 -16.06 26.59 -0.71
C ASP A 122 -16.00 27.89 -1.51
N GLY A 123 -17.12 28.60 -1.56
CA GLY A 123 -17.26 29.94 -2.12
C GLY A 123 -17.88 30.90 -1.11
N THR A 124 -17.33 32.11 -1.04
CA THR A 124 -17.89 33.21 -0.23
C THR A 124 -19.22 33.72 -0.78
N GLU A 125 -19.45 33.61 -2.08
CA GLU A 125 -20.67 34.01 -2.78
C GLU A 125 -21.08 33.01 -3.87
N HIS A 126 -22.30 33.15 -4.36
CA HIS A 126 -22.79 32.39 -5.51
C HIS A 126 -22.02 32.81 -6.77
N VAL A 127 -21.07 31.98 -7.17
CA VAL A 127 -20.20 32.23 -8.32
C VAL A 127 -20.99 32.11 -9.62
N ARG A 128 -20.85 33.10 -10.52
CA ARG A 128 -21.45 33.11 -11.86
C ARG A 128 -20.37 33.20 -12.94
N ASP A 129 -20.70 32.73 -14.14
CA ASP A 129 -19.97 32.92 -15.40
C ASP A 129 -18.54 32.30 -15.43
N ALA A 130 -17.49 33.12 -15.46
CA ALA A 130 -16.13 32.68 -15.73
C ALA A 130 -15.48 31.96 -14.54
N ALA A 131 -15.68 32.48 -13.32
CA ALA A 131 -15.17 31.88 -12.11
C ALA A 131 -15.87 30.55 -11.77
N GLU A 132 -17.13 30.37 -12.20
CA GLU A 132 -17.84 29.10 -12.09
C GLU A 132 -17.19 28.05 -13.00
N LYS A 133 -16.88 28.41 -14.25
CA LYS A 133 -16.19 27.51 -15.18
C LYS A 133 -14.81 27.08 -14.69
N GLU A 134 -14.03 28.00 -14.12
CA GLU A 134 -12.74 27.68 -13.51
C GLU A 134 -12.88 26.76 -12.30
N GLY A 135 -13.85 27.04 -11.41
CA GLY A 135 -14.16 26.17 -10.26
C GLY A 135 -14.59 24.77 -10.68
N VAL A 136 -15.44 24.65 -11.71
CA VAL A 136 -15.89 23.37 -12.26
C VAL A 136 -14.71 22.58 -12.87
N MET A 137 -13.80 23.26 -13.57
CA MET A 137 -12.61 22.60 -14.11
C MET A 137 -11.70 22.08 -12.99
N LEU A 138 -11.52 22.86 -11.93
CA LEU A 138 -10.69 22.49 -10.79
C LEU A 138 -11.24 21.28 -10.03
N ILE A 139 -12.54 21.24 -9.73
CA ILE A 139 -13.15 20.12 -9.00
C ILE A 139 -13.20 18.85 -9.84
N LYS A 140 -13.41 18.95 -11.16
CA LYS A 140 -13.34 17.79 -12.07
C LYS A 140 -11.93 17.21 -12.13
N LYS A 141 -10.91 18.05 -12.32
CA LYS A 141 -9.50 17.62 -12.29
C LYS A 141 -9.11 17.01 -10.93
N THR A 142 -9.64 17.58 -9.84
CA THR A 142 -9.44 17.03 -8.50
C THR A 142 -10.08 15.66 -8.38
N ALA A 143 -11.29 15.48 -8.89
CA ALA A 143 -11.98 14.21 -8.87
C ALA A 143 -11.23 13.14 -9.69
N GLU A 144 -10.73 13.47 -10.89
CA GLU A 144 -9.88 12.58 -11.71
C GLU A 144 -8.63 12.14 -10.94
N ASN A 145 -7.94 13.07 -10.26
CA ASN A 145 -6.78 12.74 -9.44
C ASN A 145 -7.13 11.81 -8.27
N ILE A 146 -8.28 12.04 -7.62
CA ILE A 146 -8.79 11.17 -6.55
C ILE A 146 -9.15 9.79 -7.09
N ASP A 147 -9.76 9.70 -8.27
CA ASP A 147 -10.13 8.43 -8.92
C ASP A 147 -8.90 7.55 -9.13
N GLU A 148 -7.82 8.12 -9.70
CA GLU A 148 -6.57 7.39 -9.90
C GLU A 148 -5.94 6.93 -8.57
N ALA A 149 -5.96 7.77 -7.54
CA ALA A 149 -5.46 7.42 -6.20
C ALA A 149 -6.35 6.37 -5.50
N ALA A 150 -7.66 6.42 -5.74
CA ALA A 150 -8.66 5.56 -5.13
C ALA A 150 -8.72 4.17 -5.78
N LYS A 151 -8.10 3.94 -6.94
CA LYS A 151 -7.96 2.60 -7.55
C LYS A 151 -7.20 1.60 -6.68
N GLU A 152 -6.46 2.06 -5.67
CA GLU A 152 -5.82 1.20 -4.66
C GLU A 152 -6.80 0.76 -3.54
N LEU A 153 -8.05 1.24 -3.55
CA LEU A 153 -9.12 0.75 -2.66
C LEU A 153 -9.40 -0.74 -2.89
N PRO A 154 -9.92 -1.44 -1.86
CA PRO A 154 -10.49 -2.76 -2.05
C PRO A 154 -11.52 -2.75 -3.15
N ASP A 155 -11.53 -3.81 -3.96
CA ASP A 155 -12.74 -4.12 -4.70
C ASP A 155 -13.82 -4.50 -3.69
N ALA A 156 -14.66 -3.54 -3.34
CA ALA A 156 -15.71 -3.77 -2.36
C ALA A 156 -16.90 -4.54 -2.94
N ASN A 157 -16.78 -5.10 -4.15
CA ASN A 157 -17.61 -6.20 -4.64
C ASN A 157 -17.17 -7.57 -4.06
N LEU A 158 -16.00 -7.66 -3.41
CA LEU A 158 -15.55 -8.84 -2.67
C LEU A 158 -16.30 -8.95 -1.34
N ARG A 159 -16.81 -10.15 -0.99
CA ARG A 159 -17.36 -10.39 0.35
C ARG A 159 -16.22 -10.34 1.38
N LEU A 160 -16.55 -10.02 2.64
CA LEU A 160 -15.58 -10.03 3.74
C LEU A 160 -14.83 -11.37 3.88
N GLU A 161 -15.47 -12.46 3.48
CA GLU A 161 -14.88 -13.81 3.43
C GLU A 161 -13.87 -13.97 2.28
N ASP A 162 -14.11 -13.31 1.14
CA ASP A 162 -13.25 -13.35 -0.04
C ASP A 162 -11.97 -12.52 0.15
N LEU A 163 -12.00 -11.50 1.02
CA LEU A 163 -10.85 -10.64 1.32
C LEU A 163 -9.62 -11.44 1.78
N TRP A 164 -9.85 -12.56 2.48
CA TRP A 164 -8.79 -13.40 3.04
C TRP A 164 -8.53 -14.66 2.23
N ALA A 165 -9.29 -14.90 1.15
CA ALA A 165 -9.19 -16.13 0.36
C ALA A 165 -7.79 -16.29 -0.25
N ASN A 166 -7.14 -15.19 -0.61
CA ASN A 166 -5.76 -15.18 -1.09
C ASN A 166 -4.77 -15.75 -0.06
N HIS A 167 -5.03 -15.57 1.23
CA HIS A 167 -4.19 -16.09 2.30
C HIS A 167 -4.37 -17.58 2.55
N SER A 168 -5.32 -18.24 1.90
CA SER A 168 -5.49 -19.70 1.90
C SER A 168 -4.98 -20.38 0.63
N LYS A 169 -4.39 -19.62 -0.31
CA LYS A 169 -3.80 -20.21 -1.52
C LYS A 169 -2.55 -21.01 -1.19
N VAL A 170 -2.43 -22.16 -1.85
CA VAL A 170 -1.24 -23.01 -1.81
C VAL A 170 -0.04 -22.22 -2.34
N VAL A 171 1.08 -22.30 -1.63
CA VAL A 171 2.36 -21.70 -2.04
C VAL A 171 3.18 -22.77 -2.74
N LEU A 172 3.79 -22.42 -3.88
CA LEU A 172 4.62 -23.33 -4.66
C LEU A 172 6.11 -23.03 -4.47
N PRO A 173 6.99 -24.05 -4.49
CA PRO A 173 8.43 -23.83 -4.36
C PRO A 173 8.97 -22.94 -5.46
N LYS A 174 9.89 -22.07 -5.08
CA LYS A 174 10.66 -21.24 -6.00
C LYS A 174 11.99 -21.89 -6.34
N PRO A 175 12.48 -21.76 -7.60
CA PRO A 175 13.75 -22.33 -8.04
C PRO A 175 14.92 -22.15 -7.08
N HIS A 176 15.08 -20.97 -6.46
CA HIS A 176 16.19 -20.68 -5.55
C HIS A 176 16.18 -21.52 -4.27
N MET A 177 15.00 -21.96 -3.81
CA MET A 177 14.83 -22.58 -2.47
C MET A 177 14.13 -23.94 -2.48
N LYS A 178 13.70 -24.45 -3.65
CA LYS A 178 12.98 -25.74 -3.78
C LYS A 178 13.72 -26.93 -3.15
N ASP A 179 15.05 -26.90 -3.17
CA ASP A 179 15.92 -27.96 -2.67
C ASP A 179 16.45 -27.68 -1.25
N SER A 180 15.89 -26.69 -0.54
CA SER A 180 16.25 -26.38 0.85
C SER A 180 15.71 -27.43 1.82
N ALA A 181 16.35 -27.57 2.99
CA ALA A 181 15.85 -28.42 4.07
C ALA A 181 14.44 -27.97 4.52
N SER A 182 14.25 -26.66 4.64
CA SER A 182 13.01 -26.03 5.06
C SER A 182 11.86 -26.31 4.08
N TRP A 183 12.11 -26.26 2.76
CA TRP A 183 11.08 -26.60 1.78
C TRP A 183 10.73 -28.10 1.79
N ARG A 184 11.72 -28.99 1.90
CA ARG A 184 11.48 -30.43 2.04
C ARG A 184 10.65 -30.75 3.28
N ALA A 185 10.88 -30.05 4.38
CA ALA A 185 10.13 -30.21 5.61
C ALA A 185 8.65 -29.82 5.45
N ILE A 186 8.39 -28.71 4.75
CA ILE A 186 7.05 -28.26 4.37
C ILE A 186 6.36 -29.28 3.45
N GLN A 187 7.05 -29.77 2.41
CA GLN A 187 6.51 -30.76 1.49
C GLN A 187 6.11 -32.06 2.18
N LYS A 188 6.95 -32.56 3.12
CA LYS A 188 6.67 -33.78 3.87
C LYS A 188 5.37 -33.70 4.68
N VAL A 189 5.01 -32.51 5.18
CA VAL A 189 3.73 -32.29 5.87
C VAL A 189 2.58 -32.33 4.86
N CYS A 190 2.73 -31.68 3.71
CA CYS A 190 1.71 -31.65 2.66
C CYS A 190 1.48 -33.00 1.97
N GLU A 191 2.50 -33.85 1.84
CA GLU A 191 2.40 -35.22 1.29
C GLU A 191 1.45 -36.10 2.12
N GLY A 192 1.23 -35.77 3.39
CA GLY A 192 0.24 -36.43 4.25
C GLY A 192 -1.22 -36.10 3.90
N GLY A 193 -1.48 -35.29 2.88
CA GLY A 193 -2.82 -34.86 2.47
C GLY A 193 -3.41 -33.76 3.35
N GLU A 194 -2.63 -33.23 4.30
CA GLU A 194 -3.04 -32.12 5.18
C GLU A 194 -2.52 -30.78 4.63
N ASN A 195 -3.39 -29.76 4.65
CA ASN A 195 -2.96 -28.38 4.41
C ASN A 195 -2.22 -27.84 5.63
N ILE A 196 -1.12 -27.12 5.40
CA ILE A 196 -0.41 -26.43 6.48
C ILE A 196 -1.32 -25.39 7.14
N ASP A 197 -1.27 -25.39 8.47
CA ASP A 197 -2.08 -24.57 9.37
C ASP A 197 -1.39 -24.47 10.75
N LEU A 198 -1.93 -23.66 11.65
CA LEU A 198 -1.34 -23.32 12.95
C LEU A 198 -0.98 -24.55 13.80
N LYS A 199 -1.74 -25.65 13.70
CA LYS A 199 -1.49 -26.90 14.46
C LYS A 199 -0.13 -27.55 14.19
N HIS A 200 0.50 -27.24 13.05
CA HIS A 200 1.79 -27.83 12.66
C HIS A 200 2.99 -27.07 13.23
N PHE A 201 2.76 -25.92 13.86
CA PHE A 201 3.83 -25.05 14.34
C PHE A 201 3.80 -24.94 15.86
N ARG A 202 4.99 -25.04 16.46
CA ARG A 202 5.20 -24.76 17.88
C ARG A 202 5.85 -23.39 18.04
N PRO A 203 5.23 -22.43 18.76
CA PRO A 203 5.87 -21.14 19.03
C PRO A 203 7.08 -21.32 19.96
N VAL A 204 8.17 -20.63 19.64
CA VAL A 204 9.45 -20.72 20.35
C VAL A 204 9.73 -19.41 21.09
N LYS A 205 9.73 -18.27 20.39
CA LYS A 205 9.91 -16.93 20.97
C LYS A 205 9.30 -15.84 20.09
N PRO A 206 8.87 -14.70 20.65
CA PRO A 206 8.54 -13.51 19.86
C PRO A 206 9.82 -12.97 19.20
N LEU A 207 9.68 -12.50 17.95
CA LEU A 207 10.74 -11.84 17.18
C LEU A 207 10.50 -10.34 17.05
N GLY A 208 9.23 -9.93 16.91
CA GLY A 208 8.86 -8.53 16.80
C GLY A 208 7.36 -8.32 16.86
N SER A 209 6.94 -7.07 17.00
CA SER A 209 5.54 -6.64 16.97
C SER A 209 5.39 -5.48 15.99
N GLY A 210 4.43 -5.59 15.08
CA GLY A 210 4.11 -4.56 14.11
C GLY A 210 2.70 -4.00 14.31
N ASP A 211 2.31 -3.09 13.43
CA ASP A 211 1.03 -2.36 13.52
C ASP A 211 -0.22 -3.23 13.37
N THR A 212 -0.10 -4.37 12.70
CA THR A 212 -1.20 -5.27 12.38
C THR A 212 -1.12 -6.61 13.12
N GLY A 213 -0.05 -6.84 13.87
CA GLY A 213 0.22 -8.17 14.42
C GLY A 213 1.61 -8.35 15.00
N SER A 214 2.07 -9.59 15.00
CA SER A 214 3.33 -9.98 15.63
C SER A 214 4.04 -11.05 14.84
N VAL A 215 5.37 -11.05 14.93
CA VAL A 215 6.23 -12.03 14.30
C VAL A 215 6.78 -12.94 15.39
N HIS A 216 6.64 -14.25 15.20
CA HIS A 216 7.10 -15.27 16.13
C HIS A 216 8.06 -16.23 15.43
N LEU A 217 9.10 -16.64 16.13
CA LEU A 217 9.88 -17.81 15.78
C LEU A 217 9.03 -19.04 16.08
N VAL A 218 8.85 -19.89 15.08
CA VAL A 218 8.10 -21.13 15.19
C VAL A 218 8.94 -22.29 14.70
N GLU A 219 8.75 -23.45 15.30
CA GLU A 219 9.32 -24.70 14.85
C GLU A 219 8.24 -25.53 14.15
N LEU A 220 8.54 -26.07 12.98
CA LEU A 220 7.66 -27.02 12.31
C LEU A 220 7.79 -28.39 13.00
N LEU A 221 6.68 -28.87 13.57
CA LEU A 221 6.67 -30.05 14.42
C LEU A 221 7.31 -31.27 13.74
N ASN A 222 8.16 -31.97 14.48
CA ASN A 222 8.82 -33.21 14.06
C ASN A 222 9.78 -33.06 12.85
N THR A 223 10.21 -31.84 12.53
CA THR A 223 11.17 -31.59 11.44
C THR A 223 12.49 -30.98 11.92
N GLY A 224 12.48 -30.26 13.05
CA GLY A 224 13.64 -29.51 13.54
C GLY A 224 13.91 -28.21 12.76
N GLU A 225 13.07 -27.87 11.80
CA GLU A 225 13.17 -26.65 11.00
C GLU A 225 12.41 -25.48 11.66
N TYR A 226 12.99 -24.28 11.55
CA TYR A 226 12.49 -23.07 12.17
C TYR A 226 12.10 -22.02 11.13
N PHE A 227 11.03 -21.29 11.39
CA PHE A 227 10.46 -20.29 10.49
C PHE A 227 10.05 -19.04 11.25
N ALA A 228 9.92 -17.93 10.54
CA ALA A 228 9.25 -16.73 11.03
C ALA A 228 7.77 -16.79 10.64
N MET A 229 6.88 -16.73 11.63
CA MET A 229 5.44 -16.62 11.45
C MET A 229 4.99 -15.19 11.74
N LYS A 230 4.59 -14.45 10.70
CA LYS A 230 3.90 -13.16 10.84
C LYS A 230 2.40 -13.43 10.99
N ALA A 231 1.88 -13.24 12.20
CA ALA A 231 0.46 -13.41 12.52
C ALA A 231 -0.20 -12.03 12.63
N MET A 232 -1.13 -11.73 11.71
CA MET A 232 -1.81 -10.44 11.62
C MET A 232 -3.30 -10.58 11.97
N ASP A 233 -3.80 -9.74 12.88
CA ASP A 233 -5.16 -9.80 13.39
C ASP A 233 -6.16 -9.22 12.36
N LYS A 234 -7.16 -10.01 11.97
CA LYS A 234 -8.19 -9.63 10.98
C LYS A 234 -9.00 -8.43 11.42
N SER A 235 -9.35 -8.34 12.71
CA SER A 235 -10.10 -7.21 13.24
C SER A 235 -9.25 -5.94 13.25
N VAL A 236 -7.97 -6.04 13.60
CA VAL A 236 -7.04 -4.90 13.55
C VAL A 236 -6.84 -4.45 12.11
N MET A 237 -6.59 -5.38 11.19
CA MET A 237 -6.45 -5.06 9.77
C MET A 237 -7.71 -4.48 9.15
N LEU A 238 -8.92 -4.88 9.58
CA LEU A 238 -10.17 -4.25 9.12
C LEU A 238 -10.34 -2.86 9.72
N ASN A 239 -10.17 -2.72 11.03
CA ASN A 239 -10.35 -1.45 11.74
C ASN A 239 -9.32 -0.40 11.33
N ARG A 240 -8.10 -0.83 11.00
CA ARG A 240 -7.01 0.00 10.48
C ARG A 240 -6.88 -0.11 8.96
N ASN A 241 -7.77 -0.85 8.29
CA ASN A 241 -7.86 -1.07 6.84
C ASN A 241 -6.55 -1.33 6.10
N LYS A 242 -5.71 -2.13 6.74
CA LYS A 242 -4.46 -2.67 6.20
C LYS A 242 -4.69 -3.92 5.34
N VAL A 243 -5.94 -4.23 4.96
CA VAL A 243 -6.31 -5.43 4.18
C VAL A 243 -5.56 -5.48 2.85
N HIS A 244 -5.44 -4.33 2.17
CA HIS A 244 -4.70 -4.22 0.90
C HIS A 244 -3.22 -4.50 1.09
N ARG A 245 -2.62 -3.95 2.14
CA ARG A 245 -1.21 -4.18 2.48
C ARG A 245 -0.94 -5.65 2.74
N ALA A 246 -1.77 -6.29 3.55
CA ALA A 246 -1.66 -7.72 3.82
C ALA A 246 -1.87 -8.60 2.57
N THR A 247 -2.72 -8.16 1.64
CA THR A 247 -2.94 -8.87 0.37
C THR A 247 -1.79 -8.66 -0.60
N ALA A 248 -1.29 -7.44 -0.73
CA ALA A 248 -0.15 -7.08 -1.55
C ALA A 248 1.12 -7.75 -1.05
N GLU A 249 1.41 -7.70 0.26
CA GLU A 249 2.54 -8.38 0.88
C GLU A 249 2.52 -9.88 0.57
N ARG A 250 1.37 -10.55 0.74
CA ARG A 250 1.21 -11.96 0.39
C ARG A 250 1.46 -12.24 -1.10
N GLN A 251 1.00 -11.36 -1.99
CA GLN A 251 1.19 -11.50 -3.45
C GLN A 251 2.66 -11.30 -3.84
N ILE A 252 3.29 -10.25 -3.30
CA ILE A 252 4.70 -9.94 -3.52
C ILE A 252 5.56 -11.11 -3.08
N LEU A 253 5.41 -11.57 -1.83
CA LEU A 253 6.14 -12.72 -1.28
C LEU A 253 5.93 -14.01 -2.09
N ASP A 254 4.76 -14.20 -2.70
CA ASP A 254 4.48 -15.34 -3.58
C ASP A 254 5.24 -15.29 -4.90
N MET A 255 5.76 -14.13 -5.31
CA MET A 255 6.46 -13.93 -6.57
C MET A 255 7.98 -14.01 -6.43
N LEU A 256 8.52 -13.73 -5.24
CA LEU A 256 9.97 -13.59 -5.02
C LEU A 256 10.72 -14.91 -5.23
N ASP A 257 11.77 -14.86 -6.03
CA ASP A 257 12.69 -15.95 -6.37
C ASP A 257 14.11 -15.37 -6.40
N HIS A 258 14.62 -15.03 -5.22
CA HIS A 258 15.88 -14.30 -5.06
C HIS A 258 16.56 -14.62 -3.71
N PRO A 259 17.89 -14.83 -3.65
CA PRO A 259 18.59 -15.26 -2.44
C PRO A 259 18.59 -14.24 -1.29
N PHE A 260 18.51 -12.94 -1.60
CA PHE A 260 18.50 -11.85 -0.63
C PHE A 260 17.08 -11.35 -0.31
N LEU A 261 16.06 -12.15 -0.60
CA LEU A 261 14.67 -11.86 -0.32
C LEU A 261 14.00 -13.06 0.37
N PRO A 262 12.99 -12.85 1.21
CA PRO A 262 12.32 -13.92 1.95
C PRO A 262 11.54 -14.84 1.03
N THR A 263 11.63 -16.12 1.34
CA THR A 263 10.81 -17.17 0.72
C THR A 263 9.51 -17.32 1.50
N LEU A 264 8.38 -17.28 0.81
CA LEU A 264 7.11 -17.67 1.38
C LEU A 264 6.98 -19.19 1.32
N TYR A 265 6.79 -19.85 2.47
CA TYR A 265 6.62 -21.30 2.57
C TYR A 265 5.16 -21.71 2.63
N ALA A 266 4.37 -20.94 3.37
CA ALA A 266 2.95 -21.20 3.54
C ALA A 266 2.24 -19.91 3.91
N SER A 267 0.94 -19.90 3.63
CA SER A 267 0.02 -18.88 4.06
C SER A 267 -1.29 -19.55 4.42
N PHE A 268 -1.85 -19.18 5.56
CA PHE A 268 -3.13 -19.70 6.00
C PHE A 268 -3.86 -18.66 6.85
N GLN A 269 -5.10 -18.96 7.21
CA GLN A 269 -5.91 -18.09 8.05
C GLN A 269 -6.58 -18.90 9.16
N THR A 270 -6.73 -18.27 10.31
CA THR A 270 -7.55 -18.77 11.42
C THR A 270 -8.84 -17.95 11.51
N LYS A 271 -9.64 -18.18 12.55
CA LYS A 271 -10.84 -17.36 12.81
C LYS A 271 -10.49 -15.89 13.02
N THR A 272 -9.34 -15.59 13.62
CA THR A 272 -8.96 -14.24 14.06
C THR A 272 -7.75 -13.67 13.34
N HIS A 273 -6.89 -14.49 12.76
CA HIS A 273 -5.63 -14.05 12.16
C HIS A 273 -5.45 -14.55 10.72
N ILE A 274 -4.62 -13.86 9.95
CA ILE A 274 -3.90 -14.44 8.80
C ILE A 274 -2.46 -14.69 9.22
N CYS A 275 -1.82 -15.71 8.65
CA CYS A 275 -0.46 -16.10 8.98
C CYS A 275 0.36 -16.25 7.69
N LEU A 276 1.56 -15.65 7.68
CA LEU A 276 2.58 -15.83 6.65
C LEU A 276 3.77 -16.55 7.26
N ILE A 277 4.23 -17.62 6.61
CA ILE A 277 5.40 -18.42 7.02
C ILE A 277 6.56 -18.11 6.09
N THR A 278 7.62 -17.54 6.64
CA THR A 278 8.81 -17.10 5.90
C THR A 278 10.09 -17.59 6.58
N ASP A 279 11.25 -17.36 5.94
CA ASP A 279 12.56 -17.65 6.50
C ASP A 279 12.77 -17.00 7.88
N TYR A 280 13.46 -17.71 8.77
CA TYR A 280 13.95 -17.15 10.03
C TYR A 280 15.42 -16.73 9.91
N TYR A 281 15.71 -15.49 10.26
CA TYR A 281 17.04 -14.90 10.19
C TYR A 281 17.67 -14.76 11.59
N PRO A 282 18.59 -15.66 11.98
CA PRO A 282 19.14 -15.68 13.34
C PRO A 282 20.11 -14.53 13.63
N GLY A 283 20.63 -13.85 12.60
CA GLY A 283 21.50 -12.69 12.75
C GLY A 283 20.76 -11.44 13.24
N GLY A 284 19.43 -11.42 13.12
CA GLY A 284 18.59 -10.29 13.53
C GLY A 284 18.70 -9.11 12.56
N GLU A 285 18.27 -7.95 13.02
CA GLU A 285 18.23 -6.70 12.24
C GLU A 285 19.63 -6.09 12.07
N LEU A 286 19.92 -5.56 10.89
CA LEU A 286 21.15 -4.82 10.60
C LEU A 286 21.27 -3.59 11.51
N PHE A 287 20.14 -2.94 11.84
CA PHE A 287 20.08 -1.86 12.83
C PHE A 287 20.75 -2.25 14.16
N LEU A 288 20.44 -3.44 14.69
CA LEU A 288 21.03 -3.93 15.94
C LEU A 288 22.52 -4.25 15.80
N LEU A 289 22.99 -4.63 14.61
CA LEU A 289 24.42 -4.78 14.34
C LEU A 289 25.13 -3.43 14.36
N LEU A 290 24.52 -2.40 13.76
CA LEU A 290 25.03 -1.04 13.72
C LEU A 290 25.10 -0.43 15.13
N ASP A 291 24.03 -0.55 15.92
CA ASP A 291 23.96 -0.01 17.28
C ASP A 291 25.00 -0.62 18.24
N ARG A 292 25.42 -1.87 17.97
CA ARG A 292 26.50 -2.54 18.72
C ARG A 292 27.90 -2.07 18.35
N GLN A 293 28.08 -1.32 17.25
CA GLN A 293 29.41 -0.84 16.86
C GLN A 293 29.85 0.31 17.78
N PRO A 294 31.14 0.39 18.16
CA PRO A 294 31.64 1.43 19.08
C PRO A 294 31.33 2.88 18.67
N LEU A 295 31.27 3.14 17.36
CA LEU A 295 30.97 4.45 16.79
C LEU A 295 29.61 4.49 16.07
N LYS A 296 28.79 3.43 16.19
CA LYS A 296 27.56 3.25 15.41
C LYS A 296 27.77 3.35 13.90
N VAL A 297 28.94 2.93 13.43
CA VAL A 297 29.37 3.00 12.02
C VAL A 297 30.02 1.67 11.65
N LEU A 298 29.71 1.18 10.45
CA LEU A 298 30.35 0.02 9.85
C LEU A 298 31.58 0.45 9.04
N ARG A 299 32.56 -0.45 8.91
CA ARG A 299 33.73 -0.22 8.05
C ARG A 299 33.29 -0.15 6.59
N GLU A 300 33.95 0.68 5.80
CA GLU A 300 33.63 0.86 4.37
C GLU A 300 33.57 -0.47 3.59
N ASP A 301 34.46 -1.42 3.89
CA ASP A 301 34.44 -2.75 3.25
C ASP A 301 33.14 -3.53 3.53
N ALA A 302 32.60 -3.41 4.75
CA ALA A 302 31.36 -4.05 5.17
C ALA A 302 30.14 -3.32 4.59
N VAL A 303 30.16 -1.99 4.59
CA VAL A 303 29.12 -1.17 3.94
C VAL A 303 29.03 -1.52 2.46
N ARG A 304 30.17 -1.58 1.76
CA ARG A 304 30.23 -1.97 0.34
C ARG A 304 29.68 -3.38 0.09
N PHE A 305 29.94 -4.33 1.00
CA PHE A 305 29.40 -5.68 0.91
C PHE A 305 27.87 -5.68 1.04
N TYR A 306 27.32 -5.08 2.10
CA TYR A 306 25.87 -5.04 2.31
C TYR A 306 25.14 -4.22 1.26
N ALA A 307 25.66 -3.05 0.90
CA ALA A 307 25.08 -2.20 -0.14
C ALA A 307 25.00 -2.93 -1.49
N ALA A 308 26.01 -3.71 -1.86
CA ALA A 308 25.98 -4.49 -3.09
C ALA A 308 24.84 -5.52 -3.09
N GLU A 309 24.59 -6.20 -1.98
CA GLU A 309 23.48 -7.17 -1.88
C GLU A 309 22.11 -6.51 -1.90
N VAL A 310 21.96 -5.36 -1.23
CA VAL A 310 20.74 -4.56 -1.26
C VAL A 310 20.45 -4.07 -2.69
N VAL A 311 21.45 -3.57 -3.41
CA VAL A 311 21.31 -3.16 -4.81
C VAL A 311 20.79 -4.31 -5.67
N ILE A 312 21.38 -5.49 -5.56
CA ILE A 312 20.98 -6.67 -6.34
C ILE A 312 19.52 -7.07 -6.02
N ALA A 313 19.12 -7.04 -4.75
CA ALA A 313 17.74 -7.31 -4.35
C ALA A 313 16.75 -6.26 -4.90
N LEU A 314 17.09 -4.96 -4.83
CA LEU A 314 16.25 -3.89 -5.35
C LEU A 314 16.10 -3.95 -6.87
N GLU A 315 17.19 -4.18 -7.61
CA GLU A 315 17.13 -4.37 -9.06
C GLU A 315 16.17 -5.50 -9.43
N TYR A 316 16.24 -6.64 -8.72
CA TYR A 316 15.31 -7.75 -8.92
C TYR A 316 13.86 -7.33 -8.65
N LEU A 317 13.58 -6.64 -7.55
CA LEU A 317 12.22 -6.15 -7.23
C LEU A 317 11.70 -5.23 -8.33
N HIS A 318 12.50 -4.27 -8.77
CA HIS A 318 12.15 -3.33 -9.83
C HIS A 318 11.87 -4.05 -11.16
N CYS A 319 12.64 -5.10 -11.48
CA CYS A 319 12.39 -5.97 -12.64
C CYS A 319 11.03 -6.68 -12.58
N GLN A 320 10.63 -7.10 -11.38
CA GLN A 320 9.32 -7.71 -11.14
C GLN A 320 8.19 -6.69 -11.09
N GLY A 321 8.48 -5.38 -11.23
CA GLY A 321 7.50 -4.31 -11.09
C GLY A 321 7.09 -4.07 -9.64
N ILE A 322 7.98 -4.34 -8.68
CA ILE A 322 7.77 -4.08 -7.26
C ILE A 322 8.60 -2.86 -6.87
N ILE A 323 8.00 -1.89 -6.21
CA ILE A 323 8.73 -0.79 -5.55
C ILE A 323 8.68 -1.07 -4.04
N TYR A 324 9.84 -1.04 -3.37
CA TYR A 324 9.95 -1.54 -2.00
C TYR A 324 9.44 -0.52 -0.96
N ARG A 325 9.88 0.73 -1.05
CA ARG A 325 9.39 1.92 -0.32
C ARG A 325 9.57 1.94 1.19
N ASP A 326 10.21 0.95 1.79
CA ASP A 326 10.53 0.96 3.23
C ASP A 326 11.95 0.40 3.49
N LEU A 327 12.92 0.88 2.70
CA LEU A 327 14.31 0.53 2.94
C LEU A 327 14.84 1.28 4.16
N LYS A 328 15.22 0.51 5.18
CA LYS A 328 15.82 0.97 6.42
C LYS A 328 16.59 -0.17 7.10
N PRO A 329 17.58 0.12 7.96
CA PRO A 329 18.37 -0.92 8.62
C PRO A 329 17.57 -1.94 9.45
N GLU A 330 16.37 -1.58 9.93
CA GLU A 330 15.46 -2.45 10.69
C GLU A 330 14.83 -3.53 9.80
N ASN A 331 14.62 -3.23 8.52
CA ASN A 331 14.01 -4.17 7.57
C ASN A 331 15.04 -5.06 6.86
N ILE A 332 16.33 -4.81 7.07
CA ILE A 332 17.42 -5.65 6.56
C ILE A 332 17.79 -6.66 7.63
N LEU A 333 17.49 -7.93 7.40
CA LEU A 333 17.80 -9.03 8.33
C LEU A 333 19.05 -9.81 7.90
N LEU A 334 19.77 -10.34 8.87
CA LEU A 334 21.01 -11.06 8.66
C LEU A 334 20.84 -12.58 8.76
N HIS A 335 21.29 -13.28 7.72
CA HIS A 335 21.45 -14.72 7.71
C HIS A 335 22.56 -15.17 8.68
N ARG A 336 22.62 -16.48 8.95
CA ARG A 336 23.66 -17.06 9.82
C ARG A 336 25.07 -16.95 9.22
N ASP A 337 25.18 -16.93 7.91
CA ASP A 337 26.42 -16.82 7.15
C ASP A 337 26.86 -15.37 6.91
N GLY A 338 26.02 -14.39 7.31
CA GLY A 338 26.32 -12.96 7.23
C GLY A 338 25.75 -12.26 6.00
N HIS A 339 25.04 -12.94 5.11
CA HIS A 339 24.30 -12.33 4.00
C HIS A 339 23.02 -11.63 4.47
N ILE A 340 22.48 -10.72 3.66
CA ILE A 340 21.25 -9.98 3.98
C ILE A 340 19.99 -10.59 3.38
N SER A 341 18.86 -10.23 3.96
CA SER A 341 17.54 -10.36 3.34
C SER A 341 16.70 -9.12 3.60
N LEU A 342 16.07 -8.56 2.55
CA LEU A 342 15.12 -7.45 2.68
C LEU A 342 13.76 -7.99 3.08
N THR A 343 13.22 -7.55 4.21
CA THR A 343 11.96 -8.04 4.77
C THR A 343 10.93 -6.92 4.94
N ASP A 344 9.71 -7.29 5.31
CA ASP A 344 8.55 -6.38 5.45
C ASP A 344 8.15 -5.65 4.15
N PHE A 345 7.19 -6.26 3.43
CA PHE A 345 6.69 -5.74 2.14
C PHE A 345 5.31 -5.09 2.28
N ASP A 346 4.92 -4.71 3.49
CA ASP A 346 3.61 -4.15 3.79
C ASP A 346 3.39 -2.76 3.16
N LEU A 347 4.47 -1.99 2.99
CA LEU A 347 4.51 -0.71 2.30
C LEU A 347 4.92 -0.82 0.84
N SER A 348 5.25 -2.01 0.32
CA SER A 348 5.62 -2.16 -1.08
C SER A 348 4.41 -2.07 -2.02
N CYS A 349 4.62 -1.70 -3.27
CA CYS A 349 3.56 -1.69 -4.29
C CYS A 349 3.93 -2.48 -5.54
N LEU A 350 2.92 -3.14 -6.11
CA LEU A 350 2.97 -3.77 -7.42
C LEU A 350 2.59 -2.76 -8.51
N THR A 351 3.36 -2.74 -9.58
CA THR A 351 3.20 -1.89 -10.75
C THR A 351 3.69 -2.64 -12.00
N SER A 352 3.47 -2.08 -13.19
CA SER A 352 3.97 -2.68 -14.44
C SER A 352 5.42 -2.27 -14.67
N CYS A 353 6.32 -3.24 -14.86
CA CYS A 353 7.64 -3.01 -15.41
C CYS A 353 7.73 -3.62 -16.81
N ARG A 354 8.44 -2.94 -17.71
CA ARG A 354 8.81 -3.49 -19.03
C ARG A 354 10.33 -3.48 -19.14
N PRO A 355 11.01 -4.56 -18.72
CA PRO A 355 12.45 -4.67 -18.86
C PRO A 355 12.87 -4.54 -20.33
N GLN A 356 13.86 -3.71 -20.60
CA GLN A 356 14.43 -3.44 -21.92
C GLN A 356 15.93 -3.67 -21.88
N VAL A 357 16.47 -4.20 -22.98
CA VAL A 357 17.92 -4.32 -23.17
C VAL A 357 18.32 -3.37 -24.29
N PHE A 358 19.09 -2.35 -23.94
CA PHE A 358 19.66 -1.41 -24.88
C PHE A 358 21.08 -1.84 -25.25
N LEU A 359 21.41 -1.79 -26.54
CA LEU A 359 22.78 -1.84 -27.00
C LEU A 359 23.21 -0.39 -27.27
N PRO A 360 24.24 0.15 -26.58
CA PRO A 360 24.70 1.50 -26.86
C PRO A 360 25.09 1.61 -28.34
N GLU A 361 24.50 2.55 -29.09
CA GLU A 361 24.90 2.78 -30.47
C GLU A 361 26.33 3.35 -30.51
N GLU A 362 27.19 2.77 -31.36
CA GLU A 362 28.53 3.31 -31.61
C GLU A 362 28.41 4.72 -32.21
N GLY A 363 28.62 5.74 -31.37
CA GLY A 363 28.71 7.12 -31.80
C GLY A 363 29.73 7.26 -32.94
N ASN A 364 29.26 7.74 -34.08
CA ASN A 364 30.00 7.87 -35.33
C ASN A 364 31.24 8.76 -35.13
N LYS A 365 32.40 8.19 -34.78
CA LYS A 365 33.73 8.83 -34.92
C LYS A 365 34.88 7.82 -34.80
N LYS A 366 35.60 7.72 -35.92
CA LYS A 366 36.90 7.06 -36.15
C LYS A 366 37.81 6.99 -34.91
N SER A 367 37.77 5.87 -34.18
CA SER A 367 38.90 5.40 -33.38
C SER A 367 38.78 3.90 -33.16
N ARG A 368 39.70 3.14 -33.76
CA ARG A 368 39.81 1.69 -33.61
C ARG A 368 40.26 1.35 -32.18
N ARG A 369 39.33 0.91 -31.35
CA ARG A 369 39.54 -0.14 -30.33
C ARG A 369 38.18 -0.79 -30.07
N LYS A 370 38.03 -2.06 -30.47
CA LYS A 370 36.85 -2.90 -30.20
C LYS A 370 36.67 -3.07 -28.69
N SER A 371 36.00 -2.12 -28.04
CA SER A 371 35.25 -2.38 -26.81
C SER A 371 33.82 -2.56 -27.29
N ARG A 372 33.35 -3.81 -27.38
CA ARG A 372 31.91 -4.06 -27.50
C ARG A 372 31.29 -3.42 -26.27
N SER A 373 30.52 -2.36 -26.45
CA SER A 373 29.75 -1.75 -25.37
C SER A 373 28.83 -2.81 -24.78
N SER A 374 28.92 -3.01 -23.46
CA SER A 374 28.06 -3.97 -22.77
C SER A 374 26.60 -3.58 -22.95
N PRO A 375 25.69 -4.56 -23.15
CA PRO A 375 24.26 -4.28 -23.14
C PRO A 375 23.86 -3.62 -21.82
N ILE A 376 23.05 -2.56 -21.90
CA ILE A 376 22.46 -1.89 -20.75
C ILE A 376 21.09 -2.52 -20.54
N PHE A 377 20.91 -3.18 -19.42
CA PHE A 377 19.61 -3.66 -18.99
C PHE A 377 18.90 -2.55 -18.21
N PHE A 378 17.67 -2.25 -18.57
CA PHE A 378 16.86 -1.19 -17.98
C PHE A 378 15.51 -1.74 -17.60
N ALA A 379 15.20 -1.73 -16.31
CA ALA A 379 13.95 -2.27 -15.79
C ALA A 379 13.38 -1.33 -14.73
N GLU A 380 12.94 -0.16 -15.16
CA GLU A 380 12.22 0.75 -14.30
C GLU A 380 10.71 0.47 -14.30
N PRO A 381 10.08 0.44 -13.13
CA PRO A 381 8.63 0.39 -13.01
C PRO A 381 7.98 1.63 -13.64
N MET A 382 6.99 1.42 -14.52
CA MET A 382 6.45 2.46 -15.41
C MET A 382 5.56 3.51 -14.71
N ARG A 383 5.17 3.27 -13.45
CA ARG A 383 4.18 4.12 -12.76
C ARG A 383 4.84 4.94 -11.66
N ALA A 384 4.63 6.25 -11.70
CA ALA A 384 4.80 7.10 -10.54
C ALA A 384 3.67 6.82 -9.54
N SER A 385 4.00 6.41 -8.32
CA SER A 385 3.05 6.40 -7.20
C SER A 385 3.06 7.80 -6.56
N ASN A 386 1.95 8.25 -5.97
CA ASN A 386 1.91 9.53 -5.23
C ASN A 386 1.75 9.30 -3.71
N SER A 387 1.91 8.05 -3.27
CA SER A 387 1.71 7.61 -1.89
C SER A 387 2.83 8.02 -0.92
N PHE A 388 2.50 8.74 0.16
CA PHE A 388 3.47 8.98 1.23
C PHE A 388 3.69 7.71 2.04
N VAL A 389 4.79 7.04 1.79
CA VAL A 389 5.20 5.83 2.50
C VAL A 389 6.71 5.88 2.69
N GLY A 390 7.18 5.17 3.70
CA GLY A 390 8.57 5.21 4.16
C GLY A 390 8.66 5.71 5.59
N THR A 391 9.81 5.43 6.20
CA THR A 391 10.11 5.85 7.56
C THR A 391 10.69 7.26 7.53
N GLU A 392 10.19 8.19 8.36
CA GLU A 392 10.39 9.66 8.28
C GLU A 392 11.83 10.09 7.98
N GLU A 393 12.82 9.39 8.55
CA GLU A 393 14.24 9.68 8.37
C GLU A 393 14.78 9.37 6.97
N TYR A 394 14.21 8.37 6.27
CA TYR A 394 14.71 7.82 4.99
C TYR A 394 13.86 8.20 3.76
N ILE A 395 12.90 9.11 3.94
CA ILE A 395 11.95 9.48 2.88
C ILE A 395 12.62 10.37 1.83
N ALA A 396 12.50 9.98 0.56
CA ALA A 396 13.02 10.76 -0.56
C ALA A 396 12.32 12.15 -0.72
N PRO A 397 13.02 13.21 -1.14
CA PRO A 397 12.45 14.55 -1.27
C PRO A 397 11.26 14.64 -2.22
N GLU A 398 11.21 13.83 -3.27
CA GLU A 398 10.07 13.70 -4.18
C GLU A 398 8.84 13.14 -3.47
N ILE A 399 9.03 12.17 -2.56
CA ILE A 399 7.96 11.68 -1.68
C ILE A 399 7.51 12.82 -0.76
N ILE A 400 8.40 13.64 -0.20
CA ILE A 400 8.04 14.78 0.66
C ILE A 400 7.25 15.87 -0.10
N THR A 401 7.68 16.18 -1.33
CA THR A 401 7.11 17.25 -2.16
C THR A 401 5.84 16.84 -2.92
N GLY A 402 5.46 15.55 -2.86
CA GLY A 402 4.25 15.04 -3.51
C GLY A 402 4.32 15.02 -5.03
N ALA A 403 5.51 15.20 -5.60
CA ALA A 403 5.78 14.86 -6.99
C ALA A 403 5.68 13.33 -7.11
N GLY A 404 4.95 12.82 -8.10
CA GLY A 404 4.83 11.37 -8.26
C GLY A 404 6.21 10.72 -8.33
N HIS A 405 6.40 9.67 -7.52
CA HIS A 405 7.69 9.03 -7.30
C HIS A 405 7.77 7.64 -7.92
N THR A 406 8.95 7.32 -8.44
CA THR A 406 9.27 6.06 -9.14
C THR A 406 10.13 5.17 -8.24
N SER A 407 10.77 4.14 -8.80
CA SER A 407 11.81 3.34 -8.13
C SER A 407 12.97 4.17 -7.55
N ALA A 408 13.13 5.44 -7.96
CA ALA A 408 14.15 6.36 -7.45
C ALA A 408 14.18 6.48 -5.93
N VAL A 409 13.04 6.29 -5.26
CA VAL A 409 12.92 6.39 -3.80
C VAL A 409 13.71 5.32 -3.06
N ASP A 410 13.80 4.12 -3.65
CA ASP A 410 14.57 3.02 -3.05
C ASP A 410 16.07 3.30 -3.16
N TRP A 411 16.51 3.98 -4.24
CA TRP A 411 17.90 4.42 -4.41
C TRP A 411 18.27 5.57 -3.48
N TRP A 412 17.33 6.49 -3.21
CA TRP A 412 17.51 7.53 -2.20
C TRP A 412 17.70 6.92 -0.82
N ALA A 413 16.78 6.04 -0.40
CA ALA A 413 16.82 5.40 0.90
C ALA A 413 18.09 4.55 1.08
N LEU A 414 18.61 3.95 0.00
CA LEU A 414 19.89 3.25 0.02
C LEU A 414 21.05 4.21 0.30
N GLY A 415 21.07 5.37 -0.37
CA GLY A 415 22.07 6.40 -0.15
C GLY A 415 22.09 6.89 1.29
N ASP A 416 20.91 7.12 1.86
CA ASP A 416 20.74 7.58 3.23
C ASP A 416 21.07 6.49 4.26
N SER A 417 20.74 5.23 3.98
CA SER A 417 21.10 4.07 4.83
C SER A 417 22.59 3.69 4.76
N SER A 418 23.34 4.21 3.78
CA SER A 418 24.76 3.90 3.56
C SER A 418 25.71 4.95 4.15
N VAL A 419 25.18 6.10 4.57
CA VAL A 419 25.89 7.20 5.25
C VAL A 419 25.76 7.02 6.75
#